data_AF-A0A0J5QJE0-F1
#
_entry.id   AF-A0A0J5QJE0-F1
#
_cell.length_a   1.000
_cell.length_b   1.000
_cell.length_c   1.000
_cell.angle_alpha   90.00
_cell.angle_beta   90.00
_cell.angle_gamma   90.00
#
_symmetry.space_group_name_H-M   'P 1'
#
loop_
_entity.id
_entity.type
_entity.pdbx_description
1 polymer ?
#
loop_
_entity_poly.entity_id
_entity_poly.type
_entity_poly.pdbx_seq_one_letter_code
_entity_poly.pdbx_strand_id
1 'polypeptide(L)'
;MDAGIFSLVQGGDRTVGAALVTAPRIKEVGFTGSLGGGRALYDLCAARSEQIPFYGELGSVNPMLVLSQAAAARGSALGAGWLAA
;
A
#
# COMPACT_ATOMS: atom_id res chain seq x y z
N MET A 1 -13.85 15.86 23.02
CA MET A 1 -12.65 15.57 22.21
C MET A 1 -12.43 16.73 21.26
N ASP A 2 -11.18 17.05 20.95
CA ASP A 2 -10.85 18.12 20.00
C ASP A 2 -11.27 17.72 18.57
N ALA A 3 -11.86 18.65 17.82
CA ALA A 3 -12.33 18.39 16.45
C ALA A 3 -11.18 18.15 15.45
N GLY A 4 -9.97 18.64 15.75
CA GLY A 4 -8.77 18.47 14.94
C GLY A 4 -8.11 17.09 15.07
N ILE A 5 -8.65 16.19 15.89
CA ILE A 5 -8.14 14.82 16.04
C ILE A 5 -8.30 14.02 14.74
N PHE A 6 -9.38 14.27 13.99
CA PHE A 6 -9.67 13.54 12.76
C PHE A 6 -10.23 14.49 11.70
N SER A 7 -9.82 14.28 10.45
CA SER A 7 -10.34 15.00 9.30
C SER A 7 -10.34 14.09 8.09
N LEU A 8 -11.37 14.24 7.25
CA LEU A 8 -11.50 13.53 5.98
C LEU A 8 -11.49 14.56 4.86
N VAL A 9 -10.55 14.44 3.94
CA VAL A 9 -10.52 15.22 2.70
C VAL A 9 -11.06 14.34 1.57
N GLN A 10 -12.16 14.76 0.96
CA GLN A 10 -12.82 14.02 -0.12
C GLN A 10 -12.32 14.48 -1.49
N GLY A 11 -12.17 13.53 -2.43
CA GLY A 11 -11.83 13.82 -3.82
C GLY A 11 -10.45 14.45 -3.99
N GLY A 12 -10.34 15.35 -4.98
CA GLY A 12 -9.09 15.98 -5.37
C GLY A 12 -8.39 15.28 -6.54
N ASP A 13 -7.41 15.98 -7.12
CA ASP A 13 -6.47 15.39 -8.06
C ASP A 13 -5.17 14.99 -7.33
N ARG A 14 -4.15 14.62 -8.10
CA ARG A 14 -2.85 14.18 -7.55
C ARG A 14 -2.17 15.25 -6.68
N THR A 15 -2.47 16.53 -6.89
CA THR A 15 -1.86 17.65 -6.14
C THR A 15 -2.33 17.66 -4.68
N VAL A 16 -3.57 17.22 -4.41
CA VAL A 16 -4.10 17.12 -3.04
C VAL A 16 -3.31 16.09 -2.23
N GLY A 17 -3.07 14.90 -2.79
CA GLY A 17 -2.27 13.87 -2.14
C GLY A 17 -0.82 14.30 -1.92
N ALA A 18 -0.21 14.95 -2.92
CA ALA A 18 1.14 15.49 -2.81
C ALA A 18 1.24 16.54 -1.68
N ALA A 19 0.30 17.48 -1.63
CA ALA A 19 0.26 18.51 -0.60
C ALA A 19 0.10 17.93 0.82
N LEU A 20 -0.72 16.88 0.98
CA LEU A 20 -0.88 16.20 2.26
C LEU A 20 0.43 15.57 2.73
N VAL A 21 1.10 14.79 1.87
CA VAL A 21 2.33 14.09 2.27
C VAL A 21 3.53 15.03 2.47
N THR A 22 3.53 16.21 1.86
CA THR A 22 4.59 17.23 2.06
C THR A 22 4.23 18.29 3.10
N ALA A 23 3.06 18.24 3.72
CA ALA A 23 2.66 19.25 4.72
C ALA A 23 3.58 19.17 5.97
N PRO A 24 4.14 20.30 6.46
CA PRO A 24 5.09 20.30 7.58
C PRO A 24 4.55 19.69 8.89
N ARG A 25 3.22 19.72 9.09
CA ARG A 25 2.56 19.17 10.28
C ARG A 25 2.34 17.66 10.22
N ILE A 26 2.40 17.05 9.04
CA ILE A 26 2.34 15.59 8.89
C ILE A 26 3.70 15.01 9.26
N LYS A 27 3.68 14.01 10.13
CA LYS A 27 4.88 13.39 10.69
C LYS A 27 5.10 11.97 10.22
N GLU A 28 4.06 11.29 9.71
CA GLU A 28 4.12 9.93 9.18
C GLU A 28 2.98 9.75 8.16
N VAL A 29 3.16 8.82 7.22
CA VAL A 29 2.15 8.48 6.22
C VAL A 29 1.92 6.97 6.18
N GLY A 30 0.66 6.55 6.27
CA GLY A 30 0.22 5.19 5.95
C GLY A 30 -0.49 5.17 4.59
N PHE A 31 -0.12 4.22 3.72
CA PHE A 31 -0.65 4.12 2.37
C PHE A 31 -0.87 2.66 1.95
N THR A 32 -1.97 2.40 1.25
CA THR A 32 -2.23 1.14 0.56
C THR A 32 -2.70 1.45 -0.86
N GLY A 33 -2.03 0.85 -1.85
CA GLY A 33 -2.38 1.08 -3.24
C GLY A 33 -1.33 0.55 -4.21
N SER A 34 -1.32 1.10 -5.42
CA SER A 34 -0.37 0.67 -6.46
C SER A 34 1.08 1.00 -6.12
N LEU A 35 2.01 0.16 -6.58
CA LEU A 35 3.45 0.41 -6.52
C LEU A 35 3.84 1.79 -7.07
N GLY A 36 3.34 2.15 -8.25
CA GLY A 36 3.68 3.43 -8.88
C GLY A 36 3.18 4.64 -8.10
N GLY A 37 1.95 4.57 -7.57
CA GLY A 37 1.38 5.64 -6.74
C GLY A 37 2.10 5.78 -5.40
N GLY A 38 2.29 4.67 -4.69
CA GLY A 38 2.94 4.67 -3.39
C GLY A 38 4.41 5.04 -3.46
N ARG A 39 5.14 4.60 -4.49
CA ARG A 39 6.54 4.99 -4.69
C ARG A 39 6.68 6.50 -4.94
N ALA A 40 5.81 7.09 -5.75
CA ALA A 40 5.82 8.53 -5.98
C ALA A 40 5.57 9.34 -4.69
N LEU A 41 4.66 8.88 -3.82
CA LEU A 41 4.40 9.53 -2.53
C LEU A 41 5.56 9.31 -1.55
N TYR A 42 6.16 8.12 -1.52
CA TYR A 42 7.37 7.85 -0.75
C TYR A 42 8.51 8.80 -1.12
N ASP A 43 8.77 8.99 -2.41
CA ASP A 43 9.84 9.88 -2.88
C ASP A 43 9.57 11.34 -2.45
N LEU A 44 8.31 11.79 -2.45
CA LEU A 44 7.92 13.10 -1.92
C LEU A 44 8.19 13.22 -0.42
N CYS A 45 7.87 12.19 0.38
CA CYS A 45 8.17 12.17 1.81
C CYS A 45 9.68 12.25 2.08
N ALA A 46 10.49 11.50 1.33
CA ALA A 46 11.95 11.47 1.45
C ALA A 46 12.64 12.77 0.97
N ALA A 47 12.01 13.52 0.06
CA ALA A 47 12.52 14.79 -0.44
C ALA A 47 12.21 16.00 0.46
N ARG A 48 11.44 15.84 1.54
CA ARG A 48 11.14 16.91 2.50
C ARG A 48 12.40 17.37 3.23
N SER A 49 12.42 18.63 3.65
CA SER A 49 13.47 19.17 4.53
C SER A 49 13.54 18.42 5.87
N GLU A 50 12.36 18.11 6.44
CA GLU A 50 12.19 17.14 7.52
C GLU A 50 11.58 15.87 6.92
N GLN A 51 12.44 14.88 6.66
CA GLN A 51 12.03 13.56 6.16
C GLN A 51 11.10 12.88 7.16
N ILE A 52 10.09 12.20 6.65
CA ILE A 52 9.11 11.47 7.46
C ILE A 52 8.99 10.00 7.03
N PRO A 53 8.68 9.09 7.96
CA PRO A 53 8.36 7.71 7.63
C PRO A 53 7.15 7.61 6.68
N PHE A 54 7.26 6.71 5.71
CA PHE A 54 6.18 6.32 4.81
C PHE A 54 6.04 4.79 4.84
N TYR A 55 4.88 4.32 5.29
CA TYR A 55 4.53 2.90 5.38
C TYR A 55 3.57 2.56 4.24
N GLY A 56 4.09 1.89 3.22
CA GLY A 56 3.35 1.59 1.99
C GLY A 56 3.14 0.10 1.76
N GLU A 57 1.88 -0.30 1.60
CA GLU A 57 1.50 -1.61 1.08
C GLU A 57 1.28 -1.50 -0.44
N LEU A 58 2.26 -1.98 -1.22
CA LEU A 58 2.46 -1.61 -2.64
C LEU A 58 2.18 -2.73 -3.65
N GLY A 59 1.81 -3.91 -3.16
CA GLY A 59 1.54 -5.10 -3.96
C GLY A 59 2.57 -6.21 -3.76
N SER A 60 2.08 -7.44 -3.91
CA SER A 60 2.86 -8.69 -3.82
C SER A 60 2.22 -9.71 -4.75
N VAL A 61 3.02 -10.64 -5.26
CA VAL A 61 2.51 -11.80 -6.02
C VAL A 61 2.03 -12.92 -5.11
N ASN A 62 2.31 -12.83 -3.80
CA ASN A 62 1.92 -13.79 -2.77
C ASN A 62 2.11 -15.26 -3.22
N PRO A 63 3.35 -15.67 -3.54
CA PRO A 63 3.61 -16.93 -4.20
C PRO A 63 3.27 -18.11 -3.28
N MET A 64 2.74 -19.19 -3.86
CA MET A 64 2.53 -20.45 -3.14
C MET A 64 3.56 -21.50 -3.50
N LEU A 65 3.97 -22.26 -2.50
CA LEU A 65 4.81 -23.44 -2.66
C LEU A 65 3.94 -24.70 -2.54
N VAL A 66 3.81 -25.45 -3.62
CA VAL A 66 3.10 -26.73 -3.64
C VAL A 66 4.13 -27.87 -3.59
N LEU A 67 4.22 -28.54 -2.44
CA LEU A 67 5.15 -29.65 -2.24
C LEU A 67 4.70 -30.91 -2.98
N SER A 68 5.64 -31.79 -3.33
CA SER A 68 5.41 -32.96 -4.19
C SER A 68 4.27 -33.88 -3.71
N GLN A 69 4.18 -34.16 -2.41
CA GLN A 69 3.11 -34.99 -1.84
C GLN A 69 1.74 -34.30 -1.92
N ALA A 70 1.70 -32.97 -1.74
CA ALA A 70 0.46 -32.20 -1.88
C ALA A 70 0.01 -32.14 -3.35
N ALA A 71 0.96 -31.98 -4.28
CA ALA A 71 0.69 -32.03 -5.72
C ALA A 71 0.16 -33.40 -6.15
N ALA A 72 0.77 -34.50 -5.68
CA ALA A 72 0.34 -35.84 -5.99
C ALA A 72 -1.06 -36.15 -5.42
N ALA A 73 -1.33 -35.77 -4.18
CA ALA A 73 -2.60 -36.09 -3.52
C ALA A 73 -3.77 -35.19 -3.97
N ARG A 74 -3.50 -33.91 -4.29
CA ARG A 74 -4.55 -32.87 -4.43
C ARG A 74 -4.29 -31.85 -5.55
N GLY A 75 -3.33 -32.09 -6.44
CA GLY A 75 -2.89 -31.09 -7.43
C GLY A 75 -4.00 -30.52 -8.30
N SER A 76 -4.91 -31.35 -8.82
CA SER A 76 -6.04 -30.89 -9.64
C SER A 76 -7.00 -29.99 -8.85
N ALA A 77 -7.34 -30.35 -7.61
CA ALA A 77 -8.21 -29.55 -6.76
C ALA A 77 -7.54 -28.23 -6.33
N LEU A 78 -6.23 -28.26 -6.01
CA LEU A 78 -5.45 -27.06 -5.69
C LEU A 78 -5.38 -26.09 -6.88
N GLY A 79 -5.15 -26.59 -8.09
CA GLY A 79 -5.13 -25.78 -9.30
C GLY A 79 -6.48 -25.16 -9.64
N ALA A 80 -7.57 -25.94 -9.52
CA ALA A 80 -8.93 -25.42 -9.73
C ALA A 80 -9.29 -24.31 -8.72
N GLY A 81 -8.96 -24.51 -7.44
CA GLY A 81 -9.18 -23.49 -6.41
C GLY A 81 -8.35 -22.22 -6.64
N TRP A 82 -7.14 -22.34 -7.19
CA TRP A 82 -6.27 -21.20 -7.47
C TRP A 82 -6.77 -20.32 -8.63
N LEU A 83 -7.36 -20.91 -9.67
CA LEU A 83 -7.92 -20.16 -10.81
C LEU A 83 -9.27 -19.50 -10.50
N ALA A 84 -9.97 -19.97 -9.49
CA ALA A 84 -11.28 -19.46 -9.08
C ALA A 84 -11.19 -18.27 -8.09
N ALA A 85 -9.98 -17.99 -7.57
CA ALA A 85 -9.68 -16.86 -6.69
C ALA A 85 -9.16 -15.66 -7.49
#